data_AF-A0AAD3RCM7-F1
#
_entry.id   AF-A0AAD3RCM7-F1
#
_cell.length_a   1.000
_cell.length_b   1.000
_cell.length_c   1.000
_cell.angle_alpha   90.00
_cell.angle_beta   90.00
_cell.angle_gamma   90.00
#
_symmetry.space_group_name_H-M   'P 1'
#
loop_
_entity.id
_entity.type
_entity.pdbx_description
1 polymer ?
#
loop_
_entity_poly.entity_id
_entity_poly.type
_entity_poly.pdbx_seq_one_letter_code
_entity_poly.pdbx_strand_id
1 'polypeptide(L)'
;VLAELKKSNFTHLNQSIQFDENGDPKFGSYSIVFWNHSGDAEEIGFYKFHPSVQSFINNSQIQWYTNGEVPTSLCSTECPAGYAKKYSGIHKCCYSCKICPNGTYVNNTEDPYKCIDCKETEYSAEGSTSCNLRVVEYIPFTDIGAILILIGAWVLVGLTLATSVLLAINYNTPVVRSAGGPMCFLILGCLSLCSRSVFFYFDKPTVS
;
A
#
# COMPACT_ATOMS: atom_id res chain seq x y z
N VAL A 1 67.04 -1.49 -11.01
CA VAL A 1 66.52 -2.83 -11.37
C VAL A 1 65.04 -2.96 -11.01
N LEU A 2 64.63 -2.88 -9.73
CA LEU A 2 63.22 -3.04 -9.32
C LEU A 2 62.25 -2.02 -9.97
N ALA A 3 62.66 -0.74 -10.07
CA ALA A 3 61.88 0.30 -10.72
C ALA A 3 61.71 0.11 -12.23
N GLU A 4 62.63 -0.62 -12.87
CA GLU A 4 62.57 -0.91 -14.31
C GLU A 4 61.75 -2.18 -14.59
N LEU A 5 61.76 -3.16 -13.67
CA LEU A 5 60.87 -4.32 -13.74
C LEU A 5 59.38 -3.93 -13.68
N LYS A 6 59.01 -2.93 -12.86
CA LYS A 6 57.64 -2.40 -12.81
C LYS A 6 57.18 -1.72 -14.10
N LYS A 7 58.11 -1.22 -14.92
CA LYS A 7 57.83 -0.58 -16.22
C LYS A 7 57.88 -1.56 -17.39
N SER A 8 58.19 -2.83 -17.11
CA SER A 8 58.34 -3.83 -18.16
C SER A 8 56.99 -4.15 -18.81
N ASN A 9 56.98 -4.16 -20.15
CA ASN A 9 55.88 -4.63 -20.96
C ASN A 9 56.50 -5.53 -22.03
N PHE A 10 56.27 -6.83 -21.91
CA PHE A 10 56.79 -7.82 -22.84
C PHE A 10 55.74 -8.88 -23.14
N THR A 11 55.85 -9.50 -24.30
CA THR A 11 54.98 -10.59 -24.71
C THR A 11 55.66 -11.92 -24.46
N HIS A 12 54.96 -12.83 -23.78
CA HIS A 12 55.38 -14.20 -23.60
C HIS A 12 54.20 -15.14 -23.84
N LEU A 13 54.40 -16.20 -24.63
CA LEU A 13 53.34 -17.18 -24.98
C LEU A 13 52.03 -16.53 -25.47
N ASN A 14 52.15 -15.52 -26.35
CA ASN A 14 51.02 -14.71 -26.87
C ASN A 14 50.21 -13.96 -25.80
N GLN A 15 50.77 -13.72 -24.61
CA GLN A 15 50.17 -12.89 -23.56
C GLN A 15 51.06 -11.66 -23.28
N SER A 16 50.45 -10.48 -23.19
CA SER A 16 51.17 -9.26 -22.76
C SER A 16 51.27 -9.26 -21.24
N ILE A 17 52.50 -9.27 -20.75
CA ILE A 17 52.84 -9.26 -19.33
C ILE A 17 53.10 -7.82 -18.94
N GLN A 18 52.28 -7.31 -18.03
CA GLN A 18 52.37 -5.97 -17.47
C GLN A 18 52.06 -6.02 -15.98
N PHE A 19 52.67 -5.13 -15.21
CA PHE A 19 52.46 -5.01 -13.78
C PHE A 19 51.79 -3.68 -13.45
N ASP A 20 51.04 -3.65 -12.35
CA ASP A 20 50.50 -2.42 -11.79
C ASP A 20 51.50 -1.71 -10.85
N GLU A 21 51.06 -0.62 -10.22
CA GLU A 21 51.91 0.17 -9.32
C GLU A 21 52.35 -0.63 -8.09
N ASN A 22 51.55 -1.60 -7.65
CA ASN A 22 51.86 -2.50 -6.53
C ASN A 22 52.82 -3.61 -6.95
N GLY A 23 52.93 -3.89 -8.25
CA GLY A 23 53.71 -4.99 -8.81
C GLY A 23 52.87 -6.23 -9.09
N ASP A 24 51.54 -6.10 -9.06
CA ASP A 24 50.61 -7.19 -9.38
C ASP A 24 50.49 -7.33 -10.90
N PRO A 25 50.47 -8.56 -11.43
CA PRO A 25 50.28 -8.78 -12.86
C PRO A 25 48.90 -8.30 -13.29
N LYS A 26 48.85 -7.39 -14.26
CA LYS A 26 47.61 -6.91 -14.91
C LYS A 26 46.98 -7.92 -15.85
N PHE A 27 47.66 -9.03 -16.09
CA PHE A 27 47.25 -10.12 -16.96
C PHE A 27 47.02 -11.37 -16.12
N GLY A 28 46.11 -12.23 -16.55
CA GLY A 28 45.90 -13.51 -15.91
C GLY A 28 44.47 -14.02 -16.03
N SER A 29 44.34 -15.27 -15.61
CA SER A 29 43.08 -15.96 -15.49
C SER A 29 43.11 -16.86 -14.28
N TYR A 30 41.98 -16.95 -13.58
CA TYR A 30 41.75 -17.97 -12.57
C TYR A 30 40.90 -19.08 -13.18
N SER A 31 41.31 -20.33 -12.97
CA SER A 31 40.47 -21.49 -13.21
C SER A 31 39.54 -21.67 -12.01
N ILE A 32 38.25 -21.88 -12.28
CA ILE A 32 37.23 -22.15 -11.27
C ILE A 32 37.09 -23.66 -11.19
N VAL A 33 37.33 -24.22 -10.01
CA VAL A 33 37.32 -25.67 -9.78
C VAL A 33 36.15 -26.07 -8.87
N PHE A 34 35.56 -27.22 -9.16
CA PHE A 34 34.57 -27.87 -8.32
C PHE A 34 35.12 -29.20 -7.81
N TRP A 35 34.91 -29.47 -6.53
CA TRP A 35 35.28 -30.73 -5.92
C TRP A 35 34.12 -31.70 -6.07
N ASN A 36 34.33 -32.77 -6.85
CA ASN A 36 33.30 -33.79 -7.05
C ASN A 36 33.13 -34.65 -5.78
N HIS A 37 32.13 -35.54 -5.78
CA HIS A 37 31.86 -36.44 -4.66
C HIS A 37 33.00 -37.44 -4.37
N SER A 38 33.85 -37.72 -5.35
CA SER A 38 35.04 -38.56 -5.19
C SER A 38 36.21 -37.80 -4.54
N GLY A 39 36.12 -36.48 -4.42
CA GLY A 39 37.17 -35.61 -3.90
C GLY A 39 38.18 -35.16 -4.96
N ASP A 40 37.88 -35.29 -6.26
CA ASP A 40 38.71 -34.77 -7.34
C ASP A 40 38.30 -33.34 -7.70
N ALA A 41 39.29 -32.50 -7.99
CA ALA A 41 39.08 -31.13 -8.45
C ALA A 41 38.92 -31.09 -9.98
N GLU A 42 37.74 -30.68 -10.43
CA GLU A 42 37.42 -30.54 -11.85
C GLU A 42 37.34 -29.06 -12.22
N GLU A 43 38.02 -28.65 -13.29
CA GLU A 43 37.90 -27.29 -13.83
C GLU A 43 36.55 -27.14 -14.53
N ILE A 44 35.70 -26.27 -13.99
CA ILE A 44 34.32 -26.03 -14.46
C ILE A 44 34.14 -24.64 -15.06
N GLY A 45 35.18 -23.82 -15.06
CA GLY A 45 35.06 -22.44 -15.48
C GLY A 45 36.36 -21.66 -15.39
N PHE A 46 36.29 -20.40 -15.80
CA PHE A 46 37.41 -19.48 -15.71
C PHE A 46 36.93 -18.05 -15.42
N TYR A 47 37.84 -17.26 -14.87
CA TYR A 47 37.70 -15.81 -14.70
C TYR A 47 38.95 -15.15 -15.27
N LYS A 48 38.80 -14.45 -16.40
CA LYS A 48 39.82 -13.62 -17.04
C LYS A 48 39.56 -12.17 -16.69
N PHE A 49 40.58 -11.45 -16.30
CA PHE A 49 40.49 -10.00 -16.01
C PHE A 49 41.23 -9.13 -17.03
N HIS A 50 41.89 -9.75 -18.01
CA HIS A 50 42.61 -9.06 -19.09
C HIS A 50 42.55 -9.85 -20.39
N PRO A 51 42.43 -9.19 -21.56
CA PRO A 51 42.29 -7.74 -21.79
C PRO A 51 40.91 -7.18 -21.42
N SER A 52 39.92 -8.03 -21.23
CA SER A 52 38.58 -7.69 -20.73
C SER A 52 38.18 -8.64 -19.61
N VAL A 53 37.29 -8.18 -18.73
CA VAL A 53 36.71 -9.06 -17.70
C VAL A 53 35.74 -10.03 -18.38
N GLN A 54 36.09 -11.31 -18.37
CA GLN A 54 35.26 -12.39 -18.88
C GLN A 54 35.24 -13.52 -17.86
N SER A 55 34.04 -13.94 -17.46
CA SER A 55 33.85 -15.10 -16.62
C SER A 55 32.95 -16.11 -17.29
N PHE A 56 33.21 -17.38 -17.04
CA PHE A 56 32.37 -18.47 -17.48
C PHE A 56 32.39 -19.56 -16.41
N ILE A 57 31.21 -20.06 -16.07
CA ILE A 57 31.03 -21.20 -15.17
C ILE A 57 30.05 -22.13 -15.86
N ASN A 58 30.44 -23.39 -16.01
CA ASN A 58 29.60 -24.42 -16.57
C ASN A 58 28.73 -25.06 -15.49
N ASN A 59 27.52 -24.52 -15.31
CA ASN A 59 26.57 -25.04 -14.31
C ASN A 59 26.20 -26.52 -14.52
N SER A 60 26.30 -27.05 -15.75
CA SER A 60 25.97 -28.46 -16.03
C SER A 60 26.99 -29.45 -15.45
N GLN A 61 28.21 -29.00 -15.12
CA GLN A 61 29.24 -29.81 -14.49
C GLN A 61 29.17 -29.77 -12.96
N ILE A 62 28.32 -28.90 -12.39
CA ILE A 62 28.19 -28.78 -10.94
C ILE A 62 27.13 -29.75 -10.44
N GLN A 63 27.55 -30.68 -9.59
CA GLN A 63 26.64 -31.63 -8.95
C GLN A 63 26.19 -31.07 -7.60
N TRP A 64 25.05 -30.38 -7.61
CA TRP A 64 24.46 -29.86 -6.39
C TRP A 64 23.77 -30.97 -5.59
N TYR A 65 23.96 -30.93 -4.27
CA TYR A 65 23.30 -31.85 -3.34
C TYR A 65 21.76 -31.72 -3.37
N THR A 66 21.25 -30.56 -3.77
CA THR A 66 19.84 -30.23 -3.95
C THR A 66 19.26 -30.78 -5.26
N ASN A 67 19.46 -32.08 -5.53
CA ASN A 67 18.97 -32.77 -6.74
C ASN A 67 19.37 -32.08 -8.06
N GLY A 68 20.56 -31.49 -8.12
CA GLY A 68 21.05 -30.76 -9.30
C GLY A 68 20.56 -29.32 -9.43
N GLU A 69 19.72 -28.81 -8.53
CA GLU A 69 19.35 -27.39 -8.48
C GLU A 69 20.36 -26.57 -7.67
N VAL A 70 20.61 -25.33 -8.08
CA VAL A 70 21.52 -24.42 -7.35
C VAL A 70 20.91 -24.12 -5.97
N PRO A 71 21.64 -24.35 -4.87
CA PRO A 71 21.11 -24.09 -3.54
C PRO A 71 20.96 -22.59 -3.29
N THR A 72 19.84 -22.21 -2.67
CA THR A 72 19.57 -20.82 -2.28
C THR A 72 20.06 -20.56 -0.87
N SER A 73 20.92 -19.55 -0.70
CA SER A 73 21.44 -19.10 0.61
C SER A 73 20.76 -17.81 1.07
N LEU A 74 19.44 -17.87 1.30
CA LEU A 74 18.64 -16.72 1.77
C LEU A 74 18.30 -16.86 3.25
N CYS A 75 18.49 -15.80 4.04
CA CYS A 75 18.10 -15.78 5.46
C CYS A 75 16.57 -15.71 5.64
N SER A 76 15.91 -14.98 4.75
CA SER A 76 14.48 -14.73 4.81
C SER A 76 13.92 -14.77 3.40
N THR A 77 12.76 -15.41 3.24
CA THR A 77 12.05 -15.46 1.97
C THR A 77 11.45 -14.10 1.65
N GLU A 78 11.25 -13.83 0.36
CA GLU A 78 10.55 -12.62 -0.08
C GLU A 78 9.13 -12.57 0.52
N CYS A 79 8.71 -11.37 0.95
CA CYS A 79 7.42 -11.19 1.59
C CYS A 79 6.28 -11.21 0.56
N PRO A 80 5.13 -11.81 0.91
CA PRO A 80 3.96 -11.76 0.05
C PRO A 80 3.43 -10.32 -0.10
N ALA A 81 2.63 -10.09 -1.14
CA ALA A 81 1.98 -8.81 -1.37
C ALA A 81 1.19 -8.37 -0.12
N GLY A 82 1.31 -7.08 0.26
CA GLY A 82 0.64 -6.53 1.44
C GLY A 82 1.41 -6.67 2.76
N TYR A 83 2.61 -7.26 2.73
CA TYR A 83 3.46 -7.42 3.91
C TYR A 83 4.71 -6.57 3.79
N ALA A 84 4.98 -5.76 4.82
CA ALA A 84 6.23 -5.03 4.95
C ALA A 84 7.31 -5.91 5.62
N LYS A 85 8.55 -5.74 5.16
CA LYS A 85 9.75 -6.33 5.73
C LYS A 85 10.07 -5.63 7.06
N LYS A 86 10.17 -6.39 8.14
CA LYS A 86 10.62 -5.90 9.43
C LYS A 86 11.91 -6.60 9.80
N TYR A 87 13.00 -5.82 9.96
CA TYR A 87 14.30 -6.36 10.36
C TYR A 87 14.17 -7.30 11.55
N SER A 88 14.77 -8.48 11.41
CA SER A 88 14.74 -9.53 12.41
C SER A 88 16.17 -9.98 12.70
N GLY A 89 16.62 -9.81 13.94
CA GLY A 89 17.98 -10.17 14.34
C GLY A 89 19.04 -9.12 14.01
N ILE A 90 20.29 -9.57 13.82
CA ILE A 90 21.50 -8.73 13.72
C ILE A 90 21.86 -8.38 12.27
N HIS A 91 21.57 -9.30 11.33
CA HIS A 91 21.98 -9.15 9.94
C HIS A 91 20.94 -8.42 9.11
N LYS A 92 21.37 -7.50 8.24
CA LYS A 92 20.49 -6.71 7.36
C LYS A 92 19.70 -7.57 6.35
N CYS A 93 20.20 -8.73 5.98
CA CYS A 93 19.51 -9.66 5.07
C CYS A 93 18.39 -10.46 5.75
N CYS A 94 18.29 -10.42 7.08
CA CYS A 94 17.31 -11.17 7.84
C CYS A 94 16.14 -10.26 8.23
N TYR A 95 14.94 -10.65 7.82
CA TYR A 95 13.72 -9.91 8.08
C TYR A 95 12.53 -10.84 8.26
N SER A 96 11.50 -10.33 8.91
CA SER A 96 10.21 -10.98 9.11
C SER A 96 9.15 -10.22 8.32
N CYS A 97 8.15 -10.92 7.79
CA CYS A 97 7.06 -10.29 7.07
C CYS A 97 5.94 -9.92 8.04
N LYS A 98 5.57 -8.63 8.06
CA LYS A 98 4.49 -8.09 8.88
C LYS A 98 3.40 -7.55 7.96
N ILE A 99 2.17 -8.01 8.13
CA ILE A 99 1.04 -7.51 7.37
C ILE A 99 0.82 -6.02 7.68
N CYS A 100 0.56 -5.22 6.65
CA CYS A 100 0.26 -3.80 6.83
C CYS A 100 -1.16 -3.63 7.41
N PRO A 101 -1.33 -2.80 8.46
CA PRO A 101 -2.63 -2.57 9.08
C PRO A 101 -3.61 -1.85 8.14
N ASN A 102 -4.88 -1.82 8.53
CA ASN A 102 -5.93 -1.08 7.84
C ASN A 102 -5.55 0.41 7.66
N GLY A 103 -5.94 0.99 6.52
CA GLY A 103 -5.58 2.36 6.15
C GLY A 103 -4.13 2.56 5.72
N THR A 104 -3.33 1.50 5.66
CA THR A 104 -1.96 1.54 5.15
C THR A 104 -1.73 0.54 4.02
N TYR A 105 -0.69 0.76 3.21
CA TYR A 105 -0.26 -0.13 2.14
C TYR A 105 1.27 -0.19 2.08
N VAL A 106 1.84 -1.18 1.39
CA VAL A 106 3.30 -1.28 1.17
C VAL A 106 3.63 -1.11 -0.31
N ASN A 107 4.62 -0.26 -0.60
CA ASN A 107 5.18 -0.12 -1.95
C ASN A 107 6.53 -0.85 -2.03
N ASN A 108 6.51 -2.09 -2.51
CA ASN A 108 7.71 -2.94 -2.60
C ASN A 108 8.81 -2.38 -3.51
N THR A 109 8.48 -1.47 -4.44
CA THR A 109 9.45 -0.88 -5.38
C THR A 109 10.20 0.32 -4.78
N GLU A 110 9.55 1.08 -3.90
CA GLU A 110 10.16 2.24 -3.23
C GLU A 110 10.76 1.87 -1.87
N ASP A 111 9.94 1.34 -0.96
CA ASP A 111 10.36 0.99 0.39
C ASP A 111 9.58 -0.25 0.89
N PRO A 112 10.18 -1.45 0.79
CA PRO A 112 9.54 -2.67 1.25
C PRO A 112 9.54 -2.80 2.79
N TYR A 113 10.15 -1.88 3.55
CA TYR A 113 10.25 -1.98 5.01
C TYR A 113 9.18 -1.19 5.76
N LYS A 114 8.40 -0.36 5.06
CA LYS A 114 7.46 0.57 5.67
C LYS A 114 6.07 0.44 5.06
N CYS A 115 5.06 0.41 5.94
CA CYS A 115 3.68 0.64 5.53
C CYS A 115 3.43 2.15 5.47
N ILE A 116 2.88 2.60 4.36
CA ILE A 116 2.58 4.00 4.04
C ILE A 116 1.09 4.22 4.27
N ASP A 117 0.75 5.32 4.94
CA ASP A 117 -0.65 5.70 5.17
C ASP A 117 -1.34 6.11 3.84
N CYS A 118 -2.59 5.68 3.68
CA CYS A 118 -3.45 6.17 2.61
C CYS A 118 -3.85 7.63 2.86
N LYS A 119 -4.23 8.35 1.79
CA LYS A 119 -4.80 9.69 1.94
C LYS A 119 -6.11 9.65 2.74
N GLU A 120 -6.51 10.77 3.32
CA GLU A 120 -7.76 10.85 4.10
C GLU A 120 -9.01 10.46 3.30
N THR A 121 -9.02 10.72 1.99
CA THR A 121 -10.10 10.36 1.06
C THR A 121 -10.05 8.90 0.62
N GLU A 122 -9.02 8.16 1.02
CA GLU A 122 -8.73 6.80 0.59
C GLU A 122 -8.72 5.84 1.78
N TYR A 123 -8.82 4.56 1.49
CA TYR A 123 -8.83 3.48 2.45
C TYR A 123 -8.22 2.22 1.84
N SER A 124 -7.54 1.44 2.67
CA SER A 124 -7.02 0.12 2.34
C SER A 124 -7.40 -0.87 3.42
N ALA A 125 -7.73 -2.09 3.02
CA ALA A 125 -7.89 -3.20 3.95
C ALA A 125 -6.51 -3.67 4.44
N GLU A 126 -6.50 -4.41 5.55
CA GLU A 126 -5.29 -5.08 6.03
C GLU A 126 -4.67 -5.96 4.91
N GLY A 127 -3.36 -5.82 4.68
CA GLY A 127 -2.66 -6.54 3.63
C GLY A 127 -2.92 -6.05 2.20
N SER A 128 -3.45 -4.85 2.01
CA SER A 128 -3.60 -4.26 0.67
C SER A 128 -2.27 -3.72 0.13
N THR A 129 -2.08 -3.78 -1.19
CA THR A 129 -0.95 -3.17 -1.90
C THR A 129 -1.25 -1.78 -2.45
N SER A 130 -2.51 -1.35 -2.38
CA SER A 130 -2.95 -0.04 -2.86
C SER A 130 -4.08 0.51 -2.00
N CYS A 131 -4.24 1.83 -2.08
CA CYS A 131 -5.36 2.54 -1.47
C CYS A 131 -6.51 2.68 -2.49
N ASN A 132 -7.75 2.55 -2.03
CA ASN A 132 -8.96 2.75 -2.81
C ASN A 132 -9.70 3.98 -2.30
N LEU A 133 -10.45 4.67 -3.17
CA LEU A 133 -11.26 5.81 -2.73
C LEU A 133 -12.34 5.36 -1.74
N ARG A 134 -12.55 6.13 -0.67
CA ARG A 134 -13.66 5.88 0.26
C ARG A 134 -14.99 6.12 -0.44
N VAL A 135 -15.94 5.22 -0.21
CA VAL A 135 -17.32 5.39 -0.68
C VAL A 135 -18.04 6.32 0.29
N VAL A 136 -18.84 7.24 -0.25
CA VAL A 136 -19.70 8.10 0.57
C VAL A 136 -20.89 7.27 1.03
N GLU A 137 -21.03 7.10 2.34
CA GLU A 137 -22.20 6.49 2.96
C GLU A 137 -23.28 7.56 3.16
N TYR A 138 -24.48 7.30 2.65
CA TYR A 138 -25.64 8.19 2.77
C TYR A 138 -26.92 7.34 2.88
N ILE A 139 -27.98 7.94 3.40
CA ILE A 139 -29.27 7.26 3.57
C ILE A 139 -30.15 7.59 2.35
N PRO A 140 -30.42 6.61 1.46
CA PRO A 140 -31.29 6.84 0.31
C PRO A 140 -32.77 6.90 0.73
N PHE A 141 -33.62 7.51 -0.10
CA PHE A 141 -35.08 7.52 0.09
C PHE A 141 -35.73 6.13 0.13
N THR A 142 -35.03 5.12 -0.38
CA THR A 142 -35.48 3.71 -0.38
C THR A 142 -35.23 3.01 0.95
N ASP A 143 -34.48 3.62 1.88
CA ASP A 143 -34.21 3.04 3.19
C ASP A 143 -35.49 3.03 4.05
N ILE A 144 -35.72 1.93 4.77
CA ILE A 144 -36.93 1.74 5.59
C ILE A 144 -36.99 2.80 6.70
N GLY A 145 -35.86 3.12 7.32
CA GLY A 145 -35.77 4.16 8.33
C GLY A 145 -36.11 5.53 7.76
N ALA A 146 -35.60 5.85 6.57
CA ALA A 146 -35.95 7.09 5.87
C ALA A 146 -37.45 7.17 5.58
N ILE A 147 -38.06 6.11 5.05
CA ILE A 147 -39.50 6.06 4.73
C ILE A 147 -40.35 6.30 5.99
N LEU A 148 -40.02 5.65 7.11
CA LEU A 148 -40.75 5.84 8.37
C LEU A 148 -40.67 7.29 8.87
N ILE A 149 -39.48 7.89 8.80
CA ILE A 149 -39.25 9.28 9.20
C ILE A 149 -40.05 10.22 8.29
N LEU A 150 -40.08 9.98 6.98
CA LEU A 150 -40.81 10.79 6.00
C LEU A 150 -42.32 10.72 6.21
N ILE A 151 -42.87 9.53 6.49
CA ILE A 151 -44.29 9.36 6.83
C ILE A 151 -44.61 10.12 8.13
N GLY A 152 -43.76 10.00 9.15
CA GLY A 152 -43.91 10.74 10.41
C GLY A 152 -43.90 12.26 10.20
N ALA A 153 -43.00 12.76 9.35
CA ALA A 153 -42.94 14.17 8.99
C ALA A 153 -44.23 14.65 8.30
N TRP A 154 -44.78 13.87 7.36
CA TRP A 154 -46.07 14.17 6.74
C TRP A 154 -47.23 14.20 7.74
N VAL A 155 -47.27 13.26 8.69
CA VAL A 155 -48.29 13.22 9.75
C VAL A 155 -48.19 14.47 10.64
N LEU A 156 -46.99 14.90 11.00
CA LEU A 156 -46.78 16.13 11.79
C LEU A 156 -47.19 17.39 11.03
N VAL A 157 -46.90 17.46 9.72
CA VAL A 157 -47.39 18.54 8.86
C VAL A 157 -48.92 18.55 8.81
N GLY A 158 -49.56 17.37 8.69
CA GLY A 158 -51.01 17.24 8.73
C GLY A 158 -51.62 17.72 10.07
N LEU A 159 -51.01 17.33 11.19
CA LEU A 159 -51.46 17.71 12.53
C LEU A 159 -51.29 19.22 12.79
N THR A 160 -50.16 19.80 12.37
CA THR A 160 -49.92 21.25 12.49
C THR A 160 -50.87 22.06 11.61
N LEU A 161 -51.22 21.57 10.42
CA LEU A 161 -52.23 22.19 9.56
C LEU A 161 -53.63 22.10 10.19
N ALA A 162 -54.03 20.92 10.68
CA ALA A 162 -55.33 20.71 11.30
C ALA A 162 -55.52 21.57 12.55
N THR A 163 -54.50 21.65 13.41
CA THR A 163 -54.50 22.53 14.60
C THR A 163 -54.55 24.00 14.20
N SER A 164 -53.83 24.41 13.15
CA SER A 164 -53.89 25.78 12.62
C SER A 164 -55.30 26.15 12.14
N VAL A 165 -55.96 25.27 11.37
CA VAL A 165 -57.34 25.49 10.89
C VAL A 165 -58.32 25.57 12.06
N LEU A 166 -58.19 24.70 13.05
CA LEU A 166 -59.06 24.70 14.22
C LEU A 166 -58.92 26.00 15.02
N LEU A 167 -57.69 26.49 15.21
CA LEU A 167 -57.43 27.79 15.85
C LEU A 167 -57.95 28.96 15.00
N ALA A 168 -57.91 28.88 13.67
CA ALA A 168 -58.42 29.91 12.78
C ALA A 168 -59.95 30.03 12.85
N ILE A 169 -60.67 28.90 12.86
CA ILE A 169 -62.14 28.90 13.01
C ILE A 169 -62.54 29.45 14.38
N ASN A 170 -61.83 29.05 15.45
CA ASN A 170 -62.11 29.46 16.82
C ASN A 170 -61.35 30.73 17.25
N TYR A 171 -60.85 31.52 16.30
CA TYR A 171 -59.97 32.66 16.58
C TYR A 171 -60.61 33.71 17.49
N ASN A 172 -61.93 33.90 17.37
CA ASN A 172 -62.69 34.86 18.17
C ASN A 172 -63.01 34.35 19.59
N THR A 173 -62.62 33.12 19.95
CA THR A 173 -62.83 32.61 21.30
C THR A 173 -61.82 33.21 22.28
N PRO A 174 -62.24 33.58 23.51
CA PRO A 174 -61.34 34.16 24.51
C PRO A 174 -60.19 33.21 24.89
N VAL A 175 -60.40 31.90 24.73
CA VAL A 175 -59.39 30.85 24.97
C VAL A 175 -58.19 30.99 24.03
N VAL A 176 -58.41 31.10 22.72
CA VAL A 176 -57.32 31.22 21.72
C VAL A 176 -56.60 32.55 21.85
N ARG A 177 -57.34 33.62 22.14
CA ARG A 177 -56.78 34.97 22.29
C ARG A 177 -55.95 35.13 23.56
N SER A 178 -56.32 34.46 24.65
CA SER A 178 -55.55 34.46 25.91
C SER A 178 -54.33 33.54 25.87
N ALA A 179 -54.37 32.46 25.10
CA ALA A 179 -53.28 31.48 25.02
C ALA A 179 -52.07 31.95 24.19
N GLY A 180 -52.26 32.95 23.31
CA GLY A 180 -51.17 33.49 22.49
C GLY A 180 -51.60 34.11 21.16
N GLY A 181 -52.86 33.96 20.75
CA GLY A 181 -53.43 34.58 19.56
C GLY A 181 -52.56 34.41 18.31
N PRO A 182 -52.05 35.49 17.68
CA PRO A 182 -51.24 35.42 16.46
C PRO A 182 -49.90 34.67 16.63
N MET A 183 -49.35 34.61 17.84
CA MET A 183 -48.07 33.92 18.10
C MET A 183 -48.20 32.40 17.93
N CYS A 184 -49.37 31.82 18.22
CA CYS A 184 -49.62 30.39 18.01
C CYS A 184 -49.52 30.01 16.52
N PHE A 185 -50.00 30.87 15.62
CA PHE A 185 -49.89 30.64 14.17
C PHE A 185 -48.44 30.70 13.68
N LEU A 186 -47.63 31.61 14.24
CA LEU A 186 -46.19 31.66 13.94
C LEU A 186 -45.48 30.37 14.39
N ILE A 187 -45.76 29.88 15.59
CA ILE A 187 -45.17 28.64 16.11
C ILE A 187 -45.56 27.44 15.24
N LEU A 188 -46.83 27.32 14.86
CA LEU A 188 -47.29 26.24 13.97
C LEU A 188 -46.64 26.33 12.57
N GLY A 189 -46.46 27.54 12.05
CA GLY A 189 -45.70 27.78 10.82
C GLY A 189 -44.27 27.27 10.92
N CYS A 190 -43.55 27.64 11.99
CA CYS A 190 -42.19 27.16 12.24
C CYS A 190 -42.13 25.62 12.37
N LEU A 191 -43.06 25.01 13.12
CA LEU A 191 -43.12 23.56 13.28
C LEU A 191 -43.36 22.84 11.94
N SER A 192 -44.19 23.41 11.07
CA SER A 192 -44.43 22.86 9.73
C SER A 192 -43.17 22.94 8.84
N LEU A 193 -42.42 24.05 8.92
CA LEU A 193 -41.16 24.24 8.20
C LEU A 193 -40.08 23.28 8.71
N CYS A 194 -39.95 23.10 10.02
CA CYS A 194 -39.04 22.14 10.63
C CYS A 194 -39.39 20.70 10.24
N SER A 195 -40.68 20.35 10.17
CA SER A 195 -41.10 19.01 9.73
C SER A 195 -40.76 18.78 8.26
N ARG A 196 -40.81 19.83 7.42
CA ARG A 196 -40.44 19.76 6.01
C ARG A 196 -38.93 19.77 5.75
N SER A 197 -38.10 20.25 6.69
CA SER A 197 -36.64 20.26 6.48
C SER A 197 -36.05 18.85 6.44
N VAL A 198 -36.72 17.89 7.08
CA VAL A 198 -36.37 16.46 7.12
C VAL A 198 -36.19 15.86 5.72
N PHE A 199 -36.94 16.34 4.72
CA PHE A 199 -36.83 15.85 3.35
C PHE A 199 -35.47 16.16 2.70
N PHE A 200 -34.76 17.20 3.17
CA PHE A 200 -33.45 17.59 2.63
C PHE A 200 -32.27 16.80 3.23
N TYR A 201 -32.52 15.88 4.17
CA TYR A 201 -31.47 15.06 4.80
C TYR A 201 -31.21 13.73 4.08
N PHE A 202 -32.11 13.31 3.19
CA PHE A 202 -32.00 12.05 2.47
C PHE A 202 -31.45 12.27 1.07
N ASP A 203 -30.84 11.21 0.53
CA ASP A 203 -30.11 11.19 -0.75
C ASP A 203 -28.67 11.71 -0.68
N LYS A 204 -27.93 11.49 -1.77
CA LYS A 204 -26.51 11.82 -1.86
C LYS A 204 -26.32 13.34 -1.76
N PRO A 205 -25.45 13.83 -0.86
CA PRO A 205 -25.18 15.25 -0.77
C PRO A 205 -24.54 15.76 -2.07
N THR A 206 -25.20 16.74 -2.70
CA THR A 206 -24.65 17.51 -3.81
C THR A 206 -23.95 18.74 -3.29
N VAL A 207 -22.68 18.93 -3.66
CA VAL A 207 -22.01 20.23 -3.54
C VAL A 207 -22.59 21.16 -4.62
N SER A 208 -23.54 22.01 -4.22
CA SER A 208 -23.93 23.20 -4.99
C SER A 208 -23.12 24.40 -4.54
#